data_AF-A0A1M3PSF9-F1
#
_entry.id   AF-A0A1M3PSF9-F1
#
_cell.length_a   1.000
_cell.length_b   1.000
_cell.length_c   1.000
_cell.angle_alpha   90.00
_cell.angle_beta   90.00
_cell.angle_gamma   90.00
#
_symmetry.space_group_name_H-M   'P 1'
#
loop_
_entity.id
_entity.type
_entity.pdbx_description
1 polymer ?
#
loop_
_entity_poly.entity_id
_entity_poly.type
_entity_poly.pdbx_seq_one_letter_code
_entity_poly.pdbx_strand_id
1 'polypeptide(L)'
;MENGKAMLEIPGMEAERDKIAAAALAVLDEAGLEQCGAAAVSARLGVPQAVVERLFPAPEDLFGAMAQRIAADVPGATGGEGWHGRLAHRAVAGRQAMLSRRDGSRLFARLPLPLPLGDGTIDMLRDAGASVGQAEAALGLVDHLTLGAALAEQSGVVPADPQEAFERQLDLALRGIAAMLDARGPRDERRSNFQSRLWVFLRNARESANIAFARTVHINELDRRILLLLQARGDMTLAAISTSNGVDKAQVSRAIKRMSDVSLVTRGGIRSPIRLSQSGRHLAEKLLRQAELRNRELTFGVTDDQLVILFGVLDTLLSRAVALFEQERKRSAGSQRQTEQVDFQDLVNEGLPGDNGIAVDRSRLLPPFITLCSYMLRGGALAHKRRTGLSNFETWVMNEICRQPPISWPQLVLALYRDQSQAGRTVNQLIERGLVERSGRPGRRHGFFGPTEAGRQIHDILTETVATRSEFLFQGIDEDRLDTFMSAFDILFRNAEVQVAREKAIQEMDRD
;
A
#
# COMPACT_ATOMS: atom_id res chain seq x y z
N MET A 1 -37.79 -23.85 -1.77
CA MET A 1 -37.60 -23.47 -3.18
C MET A 1 -36.13 -23.23 -3.39
N GLU A 2 -35.56 -24.09 -4.22
CA GLU A 2 -34.14 -24.32 -4.46
C GLU A 2 -33.49 -23.16 -5.22
N ASN A 3 -32.27 -22.80 -4.83
CA ASN A 3 -31.05 -22.90 -5.66
C ASN A 3 -29.93 -22.08 -5.03
N GLY A 4 -29.43 -22.60 -3.91
CA GLY A 4 -28.05 -22.40 -3.49
C GLY A 4 -27.28 -23.67 -3.82
N LYS A 5 -26.94 -23.87 -5.10
CA LYS A 5 -25.92 -24.86 -5.47
C LYS A 5 -24.62 -24.10 -5.63
N ALA A 6 -23.78 -24.19 -4.60
CA ALA A 6 -22.36 -24.18 -4.82
C ALA A 6 -22.09 -25.19 -5.94
N MET A 7 -21.49 -24.73 -7.03
CA MET A 7 -21.01 -25.58 -8.10
C MET A 7 -19.79 -26.32 -7.56
N LEU A 8 -20.05 -27.30 -6.70
CA LEU A 8 -19.18 -28.44 -6.52
C LEU A 8 -19.11 -29.10 -7.90
N GLU A 9 -17.99 -28.91 -8.58
CA GLU A 9 -17.68 -29.61 -9.82
C GLU A 9 -17.92 -31.10 -9.58
N ILE A 10 -18.93 -31.62 -10.29
CA ILE A 10 -19.30 -33.03 -10.18
C ILE A 10 -18.16 -33.81 -10.84
N PRO A 11 -17.50 -34.77 -10.17
CA PRO A 11 -16.30 -35.45 -10.68
C PRO A 11 -16.44 -36.05 -12.09
N GLY A 12 -17.68 -36.37 -12.52
CA GLY A 12 -17.95 -36.84 -13.88
C GLY A 12 -17.85 -35.77 -14.97
N MET A 13 -18.14 -34.51 -14.66
CA MET A 13 -18.06 -33.39 -15.61
C MET A 13 -16.60 -33.01 -15.92
N GLU A 14 -15.72 -33.07 -14.92
CA GLU A 14 -14.30 -32.74 -15.08
C GLU A 14 -13.59 -33.82 -15.91
N ALA A 15 -13.87 -35.10 -15.65
CA ALA A 15 -13.40 -36.21 -16.47
C ALA A 15 -13.90 -36.14 -17.92
N GLU A 16 -15.13 -35.66 -18.14
CA GLU A 16 -15.68 -35.48 -19.49
C GLU A 16 -15.03 -34.30 -20.22
N ARG A 17 -14.79 -33.17 -19.54
CA ARG A 17 -14.02 -32.04 -20.08
C ARG A 17 -12.61 -32.47 -20.47
N ASP A 18 -11.95 -33.24 -19.62
CA ASP A 18 -10.59 -33.72 -19.84
C ASP A 18 -10.50 -34.66 -21.06
N LYS A 19 -11.47 -35.56 -21.20
CA LYS A 19 -11.60 -36.44 -22.37
C LYS A 19 -11.80 -35.66 -23.67
N ILE A 20 -12.61 -34.61 -23.65
CA ILE A 20 -12.84 -33.73 -24.81
C ILE A 20 -11.57 -32.95 -25.16
N ALA A 21 -10.87 -32.39 -24.17
CA ALA A 21 -9.61 -31.69 -24.38
C ALA A 21 -8.53 -32.63 -24.97
N ALA A 22 -8.43 -33.86 -24.47
CA ALA A 22 -7.52 -34.87 -25.02
C ALA A 22 -7.83 -35.22 -26.48
N ALA A 23 -9.12 -35.36 -26.82
CA ALA A 23 -9.54 -35.59 -28.20
C ALA A 23 -9.24 -34.38 -29.10
N ALA A 24 -9.42 -33.15 -28.60
CA ALA A 24 -9.09 -31.93 -29.31
C ALA A 24 -7.59 -31.81 -29.60
N LEU A 25 -6.72 -32.19 -28.65
CA LEU A 25 -5.27 -32.28 -28.89
C LEU A 25 -4.92 -33.28 -29.99
N ALA A 26 -5.61 -34.42 -30.06
CA ALA A 26 -5.40 -35.37 -31.14
C ALA A 26 -5.87 -34.83 -32.52
N VAL A 27 -6.96 -34.05 -32.55
CA VAL A 27 -7.38 -33.32 -33.77
C VAL A 27 -6.33 -32.28 -34.16
N LEU A 28 -5.79 -31.54 -33.20
CA LEU A 28 -4.74 -30.54 -33.42
C LEU A 28 -3.51 -31.16 -34.10
N ASP A 29 -3.04 -32.32 -33.62
CA ASP A 29 -1.88 -33.02 -34.18
C ASP A 29 -2.14 -33.48 -35.64
N GLU A 30 -3.33 -34.01 -35.92
CA GLU A 30 -3.69 -34.55 -37.25
C GLU A 30 -4.00 -33.46 -38.29
N ALA A 31 -4.81 -32.46 -37.91
CA ALA A 31 -5.42 -31.51 -38.84
C ALA A 31 -4.92 -30.06 -38.69
N GLY A 32 -4.25 -29.73 -37.59
CA GLY A 32 -3.80 -28.38 -37.26
C GLY A 32 -4.90 -27.51 -36.62
N LEU A 33 -4.50 -26.35 -36.11
CA LEU A 33 -5.34 -25.52 -35.24
C LEU A 33 -6.60 -24.99 -35.94
N GLU A 34 -6.51 -24.60 -37.22
CA GLU A 34 -7.64 -24.05 -37.99
C GLU A 34 -8.81 -25.03 -38.12
N GLN A 35 -8.53 -26.34 -38.03
CA GLN A 35 -9.53 -27.40 -38.13
C GLN A 35 -9.93 -27.95 -36.76
N CYS A 36 -9.32 -27.45 -35.68
CA CYS A 36 -9.56 -27.90 -34.32
C CYS A 36 -10.73 -27.11 -33.69
N GLY A 37 -11.94 -27.67 -33.76
CA GLY A 37 -13.14 -27.07 -33.18
C GLY A 37 -14.18 -28.12 -32.77
N ALA A 38 -15.30 -27.65 -32.19
CA ALA A 38 -16.33 -28.52 -31.60
C ALA A 38 -16.85 -29.60 -32.56
N ALA A 39 -17.04 -29.26 -33.85
CA ALA A 39 -17.48 -30.21 -34.88
C ALA A 39 -16.48 -31.35 -35.12
N ALA A 40 -15.17 -31.03 -35.20
CA ALA A 40 -14.12 -32.03 -35.42
C ALA A 40 -13.96 -32.97 -34.21
N VAL A 41 -14.05 -32.40 -32.99
CA VAL A 41 -13.98 -33.17 -31.75
C VAL A 41 -15.20 -34.08 -31.59
N SER A 42 -16.39 -33.55 -31.90
CA SER A 42 -17.66 -34.29 -31.97
C SER A 42 -17.55 -35.51 -32.90
N ALA A 43 -17.09 -35.29 -34.14
CA ALA A 43 -16.90 -36.35 -35.12
C ALA A 43 -15.91 -37.43 -34.63
N ARG A 44 -14.81 -37.02 -33.98
CA ARG A 44 -13.79 -37.94 -33.45
C ARG A 44 -14.30 -38.79 -32.29
N LEU A 45 -15.02 -38.19 -31.35
CA LEU A 45 -15.50 -38.88 -30.15
C LEU A 45 -16.82 -39.62 -30.34
N GLY A 46 -17.53 -39.38 -31.45
CA GLY A 46 -18.88 -39.93 -31.69
C GLY A 46 -19.92 -39.38 -30.72
N VAL A 47 -19.71 -38.17 -30.18
CA VAL A 47 -20.64 -37.48 -29.27
C VAL A 47 -21.35 -36.34 -30.02
N PRO A 48 -22.58 -35.96 -29.66
CA PRO A 48 -23.24 -34.81 -30.28
C PRO A 48 -22.45 -33.51 -30.06
N GLN A 49 -22.31 -32.67 -31.10
CA GLN A 49 -21.63 -31.37 -31.02
C GLN A 49 -22.17 -30.48 -29.90
N ALA A 50 -23.49 -30.51 -29.65
CA ALA A 50 -24.13 -29.78 -28.55
C ALA A 50 -23.58 -30.16 -27.16
N VAL A 51 -23.04 -31.37 -26.97
CA VAL A 51 -22.37 -31.76 -25.71
C VAL A 51 -21.05 -31.03 -25.56
N VAL A 52 -20.27 -30.91 -26.64
CA VAL A 52 -18.99 -30.19 -26.65
C VAL A 52 -19.23 -28.70 -26.42
N GLU A 53 -20.16 -28.09 -27.14
CA GLU A 53 -20.51 -26.66 -27.01
C GLU A 53 -21.10 -26.32 -25.63
N ARG A 54 -21.82 -27.25 -24.99
CA ARG A 54 -22.30 -27.05 -23.63
C ARG A 54 -21.17 -27.00 -22.61
N LEU A 55 -20.12 -27.78 -22.81
CA LEU A 55 -18.95 -27.83 -21.91
C LEU A 55 -17.94 -26.73 -22.24
N PHE A 56 -17.85 -26.33 -23.51
CA PHE A 56 -16.97 -25.27 -24.00
C PHE A 56 -17.79 -24.29 -24.86
N PRO A 57 -18.49 -23.34 -24.23
CA PRO A 57 -19.36 -22.40 -24.94
C PRO A 57 -18.63 -21.52 -25.96
N ALA A 58 -17.37 -21.17 -25.68
CA ALA A 58 -16.51 -20.44 -26.59
C ALA A 58 -15.30 -21.29 -27.04
N PRO A 59 -14.77 -21.10 -28.27
CA PRO A 59 -13.55 -21.77 -28.71
C PRO A 59 -12.36 -21.55 -27.76
N GLU A 60 -12.26 -20.36 -27.17
CA GLU A 60 -11.23 -19.99 -26.20
C GLU A 60 -11.28 -20.85 -24.93
N ASP A 61 -12.47 -21.31 -24.51
CA ASP A 61 -12.63 -22.21 -23.36
C ASP A 61 -12.00 -23.58 -23.65
N LEU A 62 -12.20 -24.09 -24.88
CA LEU A 62 -11.60 -25.34 -25.33
C LEU A 62 -10.09 -25.20 -25.47
N PHE A 63 -9.61 -24.09 -26.04
CA PHE A 63 -8.18 -23.81 -26.19
C PHE A 63 -7.47 -23.67 -24.84
N GLY A 64 -8.11 -23.02 -23.86
CA GLY A 64 -7.60 -22.91 -22.50
C GLY A 64 -7.43 -24.30 -21.86
N ALA A 65 -8.42 -25.18 -22.00
CA ALA A 65 -8.35 -26.54 -21.48
C ALA A 65 -7.27 -27.39 -22.19
N MET A 66 -7.13 -27.26 -23.51
CA MET A 66 -6.05 -27.91 -24.27
C MET A 66 -4.67 -27.44 -23.78
N ALA A 67 -4.47 -26.14 -23.60
CA ALA A 67 -3.19 -25.58 -23.16
C ALA A 67 -2.85 -25.96 -21.72
N GLN A 68 -3.82 -25.97 -20.81
CA GLN A 68 -3.63 -26.48 -19.43
C GLN A 68 -3.15 -27.93 -19.44
N ARG A 69 -3.73 -28.78 -20.29
CA ARG A 69 -3.32 -30.18 -20.42
C ARG A 69 -1.90 -30.31 -20.97
N ILE A 70 -1.55 -29.55 -22.00
CA ILE A 70 -0.16 -29.51 -22.51
C ILE A 70 0.80 -29.06 -21.40
N ALA A 71 0.44 -28.02 -20.64
CA ALA A 71 1.28 -27.49 -19.56
C ALA A 71 1.46 -28.50 -18.41
N ALA A 72 0.44 -29.31 -18.09
CA ALA A 72 0.51 -30.35 -17.08
C ALA A 72 1.45 -31.51 -17.47
N ASP A 73 1.56 -31.80 -18.76
CA ASP A 73 2.41 -32.88 -19.29
C ASP A 73 3.91 -32.50 -19.33
N VAL A 74 4.27 -31.23 -19.08
CA VAL A 74 5.67 -30.79 -19.03
C VAL A 74 6.15 -30.68 -17.58
N PRO A 75 7.05 -31.56 -17.13
CA PRO A 75 7.58 -31.49 -15.77
C PRO A 75 8.40 -30.21 -15.56
N GLY A 76 8.24 -29.56 -14.40
CA GLY A 76 9.23 -28.60 -13.90
C GLY A 76 8.94 -27.11 -14.10
N ALA A 77 7.71 -26.68 -14.40
CA ALA A 77 7.36 -25.26 -14.47
C ALA A 77 7.61 -24.48 -13.15
N THR A 78 7.72 -25.19 -12.01
CA THR A 78 8.04 -24.65 -10.68
C THR A 78 9.47 -24.95 -10.22
N GLY A 79 10.31 -25.55 -11.07
CA GLY A 79 11.70 -25.90 -10.76
C GLY A 79 12.64 -24.70 -10.72
N GLY A 80 13.81 -24.88 -10.09
CA GLY A 80 14.86 -23.86 -9.97
C GLY A 80 14.87 -23.12 -8.64
N GLU A 81 16.06 -22.69 -8.22
CA GLU A 81 16.25 -21.91 -6.99
C GLU A 81 16.10 -20.40 -7.24
N GLY A 82 15.49 -19.70 -6.27
CA GLY A 82 15.27 -18.26 -6.33
C GLY A 82 14.27 -17.85 -7.42
N TRP A 83 14.19 -16.53 -7.65
CA TRP A 83 13.30 -15.97 -8.67
C TRP A 83 13.85 -16.20 -10.08
N HIS A 84 15.16 -16.03 -10.25
CA HIS A 84 15.85 -16.15 -11.54
C HIS A 84 15.74 -17.57 -12.11
N GLY A 85 16.04 -18.59 -11.29
CA GLY A 85 15.99 -19.98 -11.71
C GLY A 85 14.59 -20.46 -12.06
N ARG A 86 13.57 -19.97 -11.32
CA ARG A 86 12.15 -20.29 -11.60
C ARG A 86 11.64 -19.69 -12.90
N LEU A 87 11.96 -18.42 -13.18
CA LEU A 87 11.59 -17.81 -14.47
C LEU A 87 12.29 -18.49 -15.65
N ALA A 88 13.55 -18.89 -15.48
CA ALA A 88 14.28 -19.62 -16.51
C ALA A 88 13.64 -20.99 -16.80
N HIS A 89 13.35 -21.78 -15.76
CA HIS A 89 12.67 -23.08 -15.91
C HIS A 89 11.29 -22.94 -16.53
N ARG A 90 10.51 -21.94 -16.09
CA ARG A 90 9.20 -21.63 -16.67
C ARG A 90 9.30 -21.40 -18.18
N ALA A 91 10.24 -20.57 -18.62
CA ALA A 91 10.42 -20.25 -20.04
C ALA A 91 10.79 -21.50 -20.85
N VAL A 92 11.74 -22.31 -20.35
CA VAL A 92 12.16 -23.56 -21.02
C VAL A 92 11.00 -24.56 -21.08
N ALA A 93 10.30 -24.79 -19.97
CA ALA A 93 9.15 -25.68 -19.91
C ALA A 93 8.01 -25.19 -20.80
N GLY A 94 7.73 -23.89 -20.82
CA GLY A 94 6.72 -23.27 -21.69
C GLY A 94 7.05 -23.45 -23.17
N ARG A 95 8.31 -23.26 -23.57
CA ARG A 95 8.75 -23.52 -24.94
C ARG A 95 8.60 -24.99 -25.31
N GLN A 96 9.04 -25.91 -24.45
CA GLN A 96 8.88 -27.36 -24.67
C GLN A 96 7.40 -27.75 -24.78
N ALA A 97 6.54 -27.20 -23.93
CA ALA A 97 5.09 -27.40 -23.96
C ALA A 97 4.52 -27.02 -25.33
N MET A 98 4.80 -25.80 -25.81
CA MET A 98 4.30 -25.31 -27.09
C MET A 98 4.83 -26.11 -28.29
N LEU A 99 6.07 -26.59 -28.23
CA LEU A 99 6.70 -27.38 -29.30
C LEU A 99 6.30 -28.86 -29.30
N SER A 100 5.72 -29.37 -28.20
CA SER A 100 5.32 -30.77 -28.08
C SER A 100 4.17 -31.18 -29.00
N ARG A 101 3.44 -30.20 -29.55
CA ARG A 101 2.26 -30.39 -30.40
C ARG A 101 2.33 -29.52 -31.64
N ARG A 102 1.73 -30.00 -32.73
CA ARG A 102 1.55 -29.20 -33.95
C ARG A 102 0.72 -27.95 -33.64
N ASP A 103 1.11 -26.80 -34.18
CA ASP A 103 0.44 -25.50 -33.93
C ASP A 103 0.30 -25.13 -32.44
N GLY A 104 1.05 -25.76 -31.53
CA GLY A 104 0.94 -25.52 -30.09
C GLY A 104 1.24 -24.08 -29.69
N SER A 105 2.22 -23.43 -30.32
CA SER A 105 2.48 -22.00 -30.07
C SER A 105 1.33 -21.10 -30.55
N ARG A 106 0.70 -21.44 -31.69
CA ARG A 106 -0.48 -20.72 -32.22
C ARG A 106 -1.71 -20.91 -31.33
N LEU A 107 -1.84 -22.06 -30.67
CA LEU A 107 -2.86 -22.31 -29.65
C LEU A 107 -2.64 -21.39 -28.43
N PHE A 108 -1.44 -21.37 -27.87
CA PHE A 108 -1.11 -20.53 -26.71
C PHE A 108 -1.24 -19.03 -27.03
N ALA A 109 -0.99 -18.61 -28.27
CA ALA A 109 -1.20 -17.23 -28.72
C ALA A 109 -2.67 -16.76 -28.68
N ARG A 110 -3.64 -17.66 -28.52
CA ARG A 110 -5.07 -17.33 -28.36
C ARG A 110 -5.46 -17.07 -26.91
N LEU A 111 -4.56 -17.27 -25.95
CA LEU A 111 -4.86 -17.19 -24.53
C LEU A 111 -4.42 -15.84 -23.95
N PRO A 112 -5.13 -15.33 -22.92
CA PRO A 112 -4.66 -14.19 -22.17
C PRO A 112 -3.39 -14.56 -21.39
N LEU A 113 -2.58 -13.53 -21.10
CA LEU A 113 -1.45 -13.66 -20.19
C LEU A 113 -1.88 -13.44 -18.72
N PRO A 114 -1.10 -13.97 -17.76
CA PRO A 114 0.04 -14.88 -17.93
C PRO A 114 -0.39 -16.27 -18.45
N LEU A 115 0.53 -16.96 -19.12
CA LEU A 115 0.24 -18.30 -19.65
C LEU A 115 0.00 -19.29 -18.49
N PRO A 116 -0.82 -20.35 -18.72
CA PRO A 116 -1.16 -21.35 -17.69
C PRO A 116 -0.01 -22.34 -17.43
N LEU A 117 1.18 -21.80 -17.15
CA LEU A 117 2.37 -22.52 -16.72
C LEU A 117 2.54 -22.20 -15.23
N GLY A 118 2.83 -23.17 -14.36
CA GLY A 118 3.27 -23.02 -12.96
C GLY A 118 2.71 -21.87 -12.08
N ASP A 119 2.12 -22.22 -10.94
CA ASP A 119 1.59 -21.24 -9.97
C ASP A 119 2.66 -20.57 -9.08
N GLY A 120 2.29 -19.49 -8.39
CA GLY A 120 3.10 -18.85 -7.34
C GLY A 120 4.27 -17.98 -7.83
N THR A 121 4.41 -17.78 -9.14
CA THR A 121 5.50 -16.99 -9.73
C THR A 121 5.41 -15.49 -9.37
N ILE A 122 4.20 -14.94 -9.32
CA ILE A 122 3.97 -13.54 -8.94
C ILE A 122 4.38 -13.32 -7.47
N ASP A 123 3.95 -14.19 -6.56
CA ASP A 123 4.27 -14.05 -5.13
C ASP A 123 5.78 -14.19 -4.89
N MET A 124 6.44 -15.12 -5.59
CA MET A 124 7.90 -15.22 -5.55
C MET A 124 8.60 -13.92 -5.98
N LEU A 125 8.14 -13.26 -7.05
CA LEU A 125 8.77 -12.01 -7.51
C LEU A 125 8.53 -10.89 -6.51
N ARG A 126 7.39 -10.91 -5.83
CA ARG A 126 7.07 -9.98 -4.75
C ARG A 126 7.96 -10.21 -3.52
N ASP A 127 8.21 -11.46 -3.15
CA ASP A 127 9.17 -11.82 -2.10
C ASP A 127 10.59 -11.37 -2.46
N ALA A 128 10.92 -11.32 -3.75
CA ALA A 128 12.17 -10.78 -4.28
C ALA A 128 12.18 -9.25 -4.41
N GLY A 129 11.13 -8.55 -3.97
CA GLY A 129 11.06 -7.08 -3.91
C GLY A 129 10.29 -6.41 -5.04
N ALA A 130 9.65 -7.15 -5.95
CA ALA A 130 8.81 -6.57 -6.99
C ALA A 130 7.48 -6.02 -6.45
N SER A 131 6.98 -4.91 -7.02
CA SER A 131 5.56 -4.58 -6.91
C SER A 131 4.72 -5.58 -7.71
N VAL A 132 3.40 -5.60 -7.49
CA VAL A 132 2.47 -6.47 -8.25
C VAL A 132 2.58 -6.20 -9.76
N GLY A 133 2.48 -4.93 -10.19
CA GLY A 133 2.62 -4.59 -11.61
C GLY A 133 4.00 -4.92 -12.20
N GLN A 134 5.08 -4.88 -11.40
CA GLN A 134 6.41 -5.31 -11.83
C GLN A 134 6.49 -6.83 -11.97
N ALA A 135 5.91 -7.57 -11.04
CA ALA A 135 5.85 -9.03 -11.10
C ALA A 135 5.04 -9.49 -12.32
N GLU A 136 3.90 -8.85 -12.60
CA GLU A 136 3.08 -9.09 -13.78
C GLU A 136 3.83 -8.74 -15.07
N ALA A 137 4.51 -7.59 -15.12
CA ALA A 137 5.31 -7.18 -16.28
C ALA A 137 6.50 -8.12 -16.54
N ALA A 138 7.21 -8.54 -15.49
CA ALA A 138 8.33 -9.48 -15.60
C ALA A 138 7.85 -10.86 -16.07
N LEU A 139 6.75 -11.35 -15.52
CA LEU A 139 6.13 -12.61 -15.95
C LEU A 139 5.65 -12.53 -17.40
N GLY A 140 4.96 -11.45 -17.76
CA GLY A 140 4.48 -11.20 -19.12
C GLY A 140 5.61 -11.06 -20.13
N LEU A 141 6.74 -10.45 -19.77
CA LEU A 141 7.93 -10.37 -20.62
C LEU A 141 8.48 -11.76 -20.95
N VAL A 142 8.63 -12.61 -19.93
CA VAL A 142 9.13 -13.99 -20.09
C VAL A 142 8.17 -14.82 -20.93
N ASP A 143 6.87 -14.74 -20.66
CA ASP A 143 5.86 -15.50 -21.40
C ASP A 143 5.76 -15.05 -22.88
N HIS A 144 5.79 -13.74 -23.15
CA HIS A 144 5.80 -13.22 -24.53
C HIS A 144 7.06 -13.65 -25.31
N LEU A 145 8.23 -13.55 -24.69
CA LEU A 145 9.49 -13.98 -25.29
C LEU A 145 9.45 -15.47 -25.65
N THR A 146 8.94 -16.28 -24.73
CA THR A 146 8.80 -17.73 -24.90
C THR A 146 7.80 -18.08 -26.01
N LEU A 147 6.65 -17.42 -26.03
CA LEU A 147 5.63 -17.59 -27.06
C LEU A 147 6.15 -17.18 -28.44
N GLY A 148 6.83 -16.03 -28.54
CA GLY A 148 7.41 -15.53 -29.78
C GLY A 148 8.48 -16.47 -30.35
N ALA A 149 9.34 -17.01 -29.50
CA ALA A 149 10.35 -18.00 -29.91
C ALA A 149 9.70 -19.29 -30.46
N ALA A 150 8.70 -19.83 -29.75
CA ALA A 150 8.00 -21.04 -30.18
C ALA A 150 7.20 -20.82 -31.49
N LEU A 151 6.59 -19.64 -31.67
CA LEU A 151 5.90 -19.25 -32.91
C LEU A 151 6.84 -19.20 -34.11
N ALA A 152 8.01 -18.55 -33.96
CA ALA A 152 9.01 -18.47 -35.02
C ALA A 152 9.48 -19.87 -35.44
N GLU A 153 9.73 -20.74 -34.47
CA GLU A 153 10.20 -22.10 -34.71
C GLU A 153 9.18 -22.99 -35.40
N GLN A 154 7.93 -22.98 -34.96
CA GLN A 154 6.86 -23.74 -35.64
C GLN A 154 6.51 -23.16 -37.01
N SER A 155 6.84 -21.89 -37.27
CA SER A 155 6.70 -21.26 -38.59
C SER A 155 7.88 -21.54 -39.52
N GLY A 156 8.89 -22.29 -39.06
CA GLY A 156 10.10 -22.60 -39.83
C GLY A 156 11.12 -21.46 -39.91
N VAL A 157 10.93 -20.38 -39.13
CA VAL A 157 11.86 -19.24 -39.03
C VAL A 157 12.80 -19.53 -37.85
N VAL A 158 13.83 -20.35 -38.10
CA VAL A 158 14.76 -20.82 -37.06
C VAL A 158 16.20 -20.38 -37.35
N PRO A 159 16.93 -19.84 -36.35
CA PRO A 159 18.36 -19.63 -36.46
C PRO A 159 19.12 -20.97 -36.49
N ALA A 160 20.42 -20.94 -36.77
CA ALA A 160 21.25 -22.15 -36.87
C ALA A 160 21.24 -23.02 -35.61
N ASP A 161 21.16 -22.39 -34.42
CA ASP A 161 20.89 -23.05 -33.14
C ASP A 161 19.71 -22.34 -32.43
N PRO A 162 18.49 -22.88 -32.53
CA PRO A 162 17.29 -22.30 -31.91
C PRO A 162 17.34 -22.27 -30.38
N GLN A 163 17.96 -23.29 -29.77
CA GLN A 163 18.06 -23.41 -28.32
C GLN A 163 19.01 -22.34 -27.77
N GLU A 164 20.21 -22.23 -28.34
CA GLU A 164 21.21 -21.26 -27.90
C GLU A 164 20.75 -19.81 -28.14
N ALA A 165 20.03 -19.56 -29.25
CA ALA A 165 19.46 -18.24 -29.53
C ALA A 165 18.38 -17.86 -28.50
N PHE A 166 17.49 -18.80 -28.16
CA PHE A 166 16.46 -18.60 -27.14
C PHE A 166 17.06 -18.34 -25.76
N GLU A 167 18.02 -19.16 -25.33
CA GLU A 167 18.67 -19.03 -24.02
C GLU A 167 19.39 -17.69 -23.88
N ARG A 168 20.04 -17.18 -24.93
CA ARG A 168 20.66 -15.84 -24.91
C ARG A 168 19.65 -14.71 -24.78
N GLN A 169 18.52 -14.80 -25.49
CA GLN A 169 17.45 -13.79 -25.38
C GLN A 169 16.79 -13.84 -24.00
N LEU A 170 16.56 -15.03 -23.47
CA LEU A 170 16.05 -15.24 -22.12
C LEU A 170 17.02 -14.69 -21.07
N ASP A 171 18.32 -14.95 -21.18
CA ASP A 171 19.34 -14.38 -20.28
C ASP A 171 19.31 -12.85 -20.29
N LEU A 172 19.19 -12.22 -21.47
CA LEU A 172 19.04 -10.75 -21.57
C LEU A 172 17.78 -10.25 -20.85
N ALA A 173 16.65 -10.93 -21.02
CA ALA A 173 15.40 -10.58 -20.33
C ALA A 173 15.54 -10.75 -18.80
N LEU A 174 16.13 -11.85 -18.34
CA LEU A 174 16.36 -12.12 -16.92
C LEU A 174 17.34 -11.11 -16.30
N ARG A 175 18.39 -10.69 -17.02
CA ARG A 175 19.26 -9.59 -16.59
C ARG A 175 18.52 -8.27 -16.50
N GLY A 176 17.61 -7.99 -17.44
CA GLY A 176 16.73 -6.81 -17.38
C GLY A 176 15.81 -6.84 -16.16
N ILE A 177 15.26 -8.01 -15.82
CA ILE A 177 14.44 -8.21 -14.62
C ILE A 177 15.30 -8.08 -13.35
N ALA A 178 16.51 -8.65 -13.32
CA ALA A 178 17.46 -8.47 -12.22
C ALA A 178 17.75 -6.99 -12.02
N ALA A 179 18.11 -6.28 -13.09
CA ALA A 179 18.35 -4.85 -13.05
C ALA A 179 17.10 -4.06 -12.61
N MET A 180 15.88 -4.48 -12.95
CA MET A 180 14.64 -3.86 -12.44
C MET A 180 14.46 -4.06 -10.93
N LEU A 181 14.79 -5.26 -10.44
CA LEU A 181 14.75 -5.59 -9.01
C LEU A 181 15.87 -4.84 -8.26
N ASP A 182 17.04 -4.69 -8.88
CA ASP A 182 18.23 -4.03 -8.33
C ASP A 182 18.17 -2.49 -8.42
N ALA A 183 17.58 -1.92 -9.48
CA ALA A 183 17.57 -0.48 -9.76
C ALA A 183 16.77 0.35 -8.75
N ARG A 184 16.00 -0.29 -7.87
CA ARG A 184 15.38 0.39 -6.72
C ARG A 184 16.17 0.28 -5.43
N GLY A 185 17.30 -0.46 -5.44
CA GLY A 185 17.87 -1.03 -4.22
C GLY A 185 16.82 -1.87 -3.47
N PRO A 186 17.20 -2.57 -2.39
CA PRO A 186 16.21 -2.99 -1.41
C PRO A 186 15.46 -1.73 -0.97
N ARG A 187 14.14 -1.65 -1.20
CA ARG A 187 13.33 -0.64 -0.51
C ARG A 187 13.61 -0.85 0.95
N ASP A 188 14.27 0.11 1.59
CA ASP A 188 14.48 0.05 3.02
C ASP A 188 13.09 0.05 3.68
N GLU A 189 12.62 -1.13 4.07
CA GLU A 189 11.32 -1.33 4.68
C GLU A 189 11.18 -0.48 5.93
N ARG A 190 12.30 -0.19 6.62
CA ARG A 190 12.35 0.70 7.77
C ARG A 190 11.79 2.08 7.39
N ARG A 191 12.19 2.63 6.24
CA ARG A 191 11.72 3.94 5.71
C ARG A 191 10.30 3.88 5.17
N SER A 192 9.99 2.84 4.40
CA SER A 192 8.69 2.69 3.74
C SER A 192 7.56 2.47 4.74
N ASN A 193 7.81 1.69 5.80
CA ASN A 193 6.84 1.37 6.85
C ASN A 193 6.85 2.37 8.02
N PHE A 194 7.82 3.31 8.07
CA PHE A 194 7.91 4.24 9.19
C PHE A 194 6.61 5.02 9.42
N GLN A 195 5.97 5.53 8.36
CA GLN A 195 4.73 6.31 8.50
C GLN A 195 3.58 5.51 9.12
N SER A 196 3.39 4.25 8.69
CA SER A 196 2.33 3.39 9.23
C SER A 196 2.61 3.01 10.68
N ARG A 197 3.87 2.67 11.00
CA ARG A 197 4.30 2.37 12.37
C ARG A 197 4.18 3.60 13.30
N LEU A 198 4.55 4.78 12.82
CA LEU A 198 4.39 6.04 13.53
C LEU A 198 2.92 6.32 13.89
N TRP A 199 2.00 6.04 12.97
CA TRP A 199 0.57 6.18 13.26
C TRP A 199 0.10 5.25 14.37
N VAL A 200 0.50 3.97 14.34
CA VAL A 200 0.13 2.98 15.38
C VAL A 200 0.73 3.37 16.73
N PHE A 201 2.02 3.73 16.76
CA PHE A 201 2.70 4.25 17.95
C PHE A 201 1.94 5.43 18.56
N LEU A 202 1.61 6.44 17.75
CA LEU A 202 0.90 7.62 18.22
C LEU A 202 -0.52 7.32 18.69
N ARG A 203 -1.23 6.39 18.05
CA ARG A 203 -2.54 5.94 18.52
C ARG A 203 -2.43 5.37 19.94
N ASN A 204 -1.53 4.43 20.16
CA ASN A 204 -1.33 3.78 21.45
C ASN A 204 -0.88 4.79 22.53
N ALA A 205 0.13 5.60 22.23
CA ALA A 205 0.66 6.58 23.18
C ALA A 205 -0.36 7.68 23.54
N ARG A 206 -1.16 8.15 22.57
CA ARG A 206 -2.20 9.16 22.82
C ARG A 206 -3.39 8.59 23.57
N GLU A 207 -3.82 7.36 23.25
CA GLU A 207 -4.91 6.69 23.96
C GLU A 207 -4.53 6.45 25.43
N SER A 208 -3.34 5.90 25.67
CA SER A 208 -2.78 5.76 27.01
C SER A 208 -2.73 7.11 27.75
N ALA A 209 -2.30 8.19 27.08
CA ALA A 209 -2.26 9.52 27.69
C ALA A 209 -3.66 10.02 28.02
N ASN A 210 -4.63 9.84 27.12
CA ASN A 210 -6.00 10.30 27.34
C ASN A 210 -6.64 9.59 28.55
N ILE A 211 -6.43 8.28 28.71
CA ILE A 211 -6.89 7.53 29.90
C ILE A 211 -6.22 8.10 31.16
N ALA A 212 -4.89 8.22 31.16
CA ALA A 212 -4.16 8.67 32.33
C ALA A 212 -4.52 10.11 32.75
N PHE A 213 -4.60 11.05 31.80
CA PHE A 213 -4.91 12.44 32.10
C PHE A 213 -6.37 12.63 32.52
N ALA A 214 -7.30 11.84 31.97
CA ALA A 214 -8.70 11.91 32.38
C ALA A 214 -8.90 11.57 33.87
N ARG A 215 -8.03 10.74 34.46
CA ARG A 215 -8.05 10.41 35.90
C ARG A 215 -7.62 11.57 36.80
N THR A 216 -6.83 12.51 36.29
CA THR A 216 -6.28 13.61 37.09
C THR A 216 -7.00 14.93 36.87
N VAL A 217 -7.25 15.30 35.61
CA VAL A 217 -7.98 16.50 35.21
C VAL A 217 -8.66 16.26 33.86
N HIS A 218 -9.98 16.46 33.81
CA HIS A 218 -10.71 16.40 32.55
C HIS A 218 -10.44 17.64 31.69
N ILE A 219 -9.60 17.47 30.67
CA ILE A 219 -9.28 18.51 29.69
C ILE A 219 -9.08 17.87 28.31
N ASN A 220 -9.53 18.55 27.26
CA ASN A 220 -9.35 18.07 25.89
C ASN A 220 -7.85 17.89 25.57
N GLU A 221 -7.52 16.88 24.76
CA GLU A 221 -6.14 16.60 24.37
C GLU A 221 -5.42 17.82 23.76
N LEU A 222 -6.09 18.53 22.84
CA LEU A 222 -5.52 19.72 22.21
C LEU A 222 -5.32 20.86 23.22
N ASP A 223 -6.26 21.06 24.15
CA ASP A 223 -6.17 22.11 25.15
C ASP A 223 -4.97 21.85 26.08
N ARG A 224 -4.80 20.60 26.57
CA ARG A 224 -3.62 20.16 27.32
C ARG A 224 -2.32 20.37 26.55
N ARG A 225 -2.27 19.99 25.27
CA ARG A 225 -1.08 20.19 24.43
C ARG A 225 -0.71 21.67 24.29
N ILE A 226 -1.69 22.56 24.12
CA ILE A 226 -1.44 24.00 24.05
C ILE A 226 -0.92 24.55 25.38
N LEU A 227 -1.52 24.15 26.51
CA LEU A 227 -1.04 24.57 27.85
C LEU A 227 0.41 24.15 28.07
N LEU A 228 0.73 22.89 27.78
CA LEU A 228 2.07 22.34 27.93
C LEU A 228 3.09 22.98 26.97
N LEU A 229 2.66 23.36 25.76
CA LEU A 229 3.48 24.08 24.80
C LEU A 229 3.78 25.51 25.27
N LEU A 230 2.76 26.25 25.71
CA LEU A 230 2.93 27.61 26.23
C LEU A 230 3.77 27.63 27.51
N GLN A 231 3.66 26.60 28.35
CA GLN A 231 4.53 26.45 29.52
C GLN A 231 6.01 26.26 29.11
N ALA A 232 6.28 25.49 28.05
CA ALA A 232 7.63 25.19 27.60
C ALA A 232 8.28 26.31 26.75
N ARG A 233 7.47 27.04 25.97
CA ARG A 233 7.96 28.02 24.97
C ARG A 233 7.61 29.47 25.30
N GLY A 234 6.81 29.71 26.33
CA GLY A 234 6.31 31.04 26.68
C GLY A 234 5.18 31.51 25.76
N ASP A 235 5.03 32.83 25.67
CA ASP A 235 3.94 33.46 24.93
C ASP A 235 4.06 33.22 23.42
N MET A 236 2.99 32.74 22.78
CA MET A 236 3.02 32.38 21.36
C MET A 236 1.84 32.96 20.58
N THR A 237 2.05 33.26 19.30
CA THR A 237 0.96 33.65 18.40
C THR A 237 0.08 32.45 18.04
N LEU A 238 -1.17 32.69 17.65
CA LEU A 238 -2.08 31.63 17.17
C LEU A 238 -1.48 30.81 16.02
N ALA A 239 -0.75 31.48 15.11
CA ALA A 239 -0.09 30.82 13.99
C ALA A 239 1.05 29.91 14.46
N ALA A 240 1.88 30.36 15.41
CA ALA A 240 2.95 29.55 15.97
C ALA A 240 2.42 28.33 16.72
N ILE A 241 1.32 28.48 17.48
CA ILE A 241 0.67 27.35 18.18
C ILE A 241 0.11 26.33 17.18
N SER A 242 -0.52 26.80 16.10
CA SER A 242 -1.05 25.96 15.02
C SER A 242 0.05 25.15 14.34
N THR A 243 1.13 25.81 13.94
CA THR A 243 2.30 25.15 13.33
C THR A 243 2.95 24.14 14.30
N SER A 244 3.16 24.53 15.55
CA SER A 244 3.84 23.68 16.55
C SER A 244 3.02 22.46 16.99
N ASN A 245 1.69 22.53 16.90
CA ASN A 245 0.80 21.40 17.17
C ASN A 245 0.39 20.63 15.90
N GLY A 246 0.81 21.08 14.70
CA GLY A 246 0.45 20.48 13.43
C GLY A 246 -1.04 20.56 13.07
N VAL A 247 -1.84 21.37 13.76
CA VAL A 247 -3.30 21.49 13.55
C VAL A 247 -3.65 22.77 12.79
N ASP A 248 -4.86 22.87 12.26
CA ASP A 248 -5.29 24.09 11.58
C ASP A 248 -5.58 25.25 12.56
N LYS A 249 -5.49 26.49 12.05
CA LYS A 249 -5.68 27.70 12.86
C LYS A 249 -7.08 27.79 13.46
N ALA A 250 -8.11 27.21 12.83
CA ALA A 250 -9.48 27.24 13.33
C ALA A 250 -9.68 26.27 14.50
N GLN A 251 -9.02 25.11 14.50
CA GLN A 251 -8.95 24.20 15.65
C GLN A 251 -8.27 24.88 16.85
N VAL A 252 -7.12 25.54 16.64
CA VAL A 252 -6.44 26.30 17.71
C VAL A 252 -7.33 27.43 18.21
N SER A 253 -7.92 28.23 17.33
CA SER A 253 -8.82 29.34 17.73
C SER A 253 -9.97 28.87 18.62
N ARG A 254 -10.59 27.73 18.28
CA ARG A 254 -11.64 27.10 19.10
C ARG A 254 -11.12 26.64 20.46
N ALA A 255 -9.93 26.06 20.52
CA ALA A 255 -9.29 25.67 21.78
C ALA A 255 -8.96 26.87 22.67
N ILE A 256 -8.37 27.93 22.09
CA ILE A 256 -8.07 29.17 22.81
C ILE A 256 -9.34 29.81 23.35
N LYS A 257 -10.43 29.86 22.57
CA LYS A 257 -11.71 30.38 23.04
C LYS A 257 -12.19 29.62 24.28
N ARG A 258 -12.28 28.28 24.21
CA ARG A 258 -12.69 27.46 25.36
C ARG A 258 -11.83 27.69 26.58
N MET A 259 -10.50 27.71 26.41
CA MET A 259 -9.57 27.92 27.53
C MET A 259 -9.65 29.34 28.10
N SER A 260 -9.96 30.36 27.30
CA SER A 260 -10.22 31.71 27.78
C SER A 260 -11.52 31.79 28.58
N ASP A 261 -12.57 31.08 28.17
CA ASP A 261 -13.86 31.06 28.87
C ASP A 261 -13.71 30.50 30.31
N VAL A 262 -12.78 29.56 30.52
CA VAL A 262 -12.41 29.03 31.85
C VAL A 262 -11.17 29.69 32.46
N SER A 263 -10.77 30.86 31.94
CA SER A 263 -9.67 31.68 32.46
C SER A 263 -8.29 30.99 32.52
N LEU A 264 -8.01 29.99 31.68
CA LEU A 264 -6.70 29.32 31.62
C LEU A 264 -5.68 30.07 30.73
N VAL A 265 -6.15 30.82 29.75
CA VAL A 265 -5.29 31.60 28.84
C VAL A 265 -5.83 33.00 28.66
N THR A 266 -4.92 33.96 28.48
CA THR A 266 -5.24 35.37 28.23
C THR A 266 -4.66 35.82 26.89
N ARG A 267 -5.32 36.80 26.26
CA ARG A 267 -4.82 37.46 25.06
C ARG A 267 -5.17 38.94 25.08
N GLY A 268 -4.19 39.79 24.74
CA GLY A 268 -4.39 41.25 24.68
C GLY A 268 -5.07 41.75 23.39
N GLY A 269 -5.35 40.86 22.43
CA GLY A 269 -5.90 41.20 21.11
C GLY A 269 -5.88 40.00 20.15
N ILE A 270 -6.46 40.15 18.94
CA ILE A 270 -6.57 39.05 17.95
C ILE A 270 -5.19 38.60 17.42
N ARG A 271 -4.26 39.53 17.22
CA ARG A 271 -2.89 39.25 16.75
C ARG A 271 -1.87 39.13 17.88
N SER A 272 -2.29 39.40 19.12
CA SER A 272 -1.39 39.41 20.27
C SER A 272 -1.00 37.98 20.67
N PRO A 273 0.20 37.79 21.24
CA PRO A 273 0.59 36.51 21.82
C PRO A 273 -0.40 36.06 22.89
N ILE A 274 -0.68 34.76 22.87
CA ILE A 274 -1.49 34.07 23.86
C ILE A 274 -0.57 33.66 25.01
N ARG A 275 -1.03 33.89 26.24
CA ARG A 275 -0.26 33.68 27.46
C ARG A 275 -1.04 32.80 28.43
N LEU A 276 -0.32 32.07 29.27
CA LEU A 276 -0.95 31.37 30.39
C LEU A 276 -1.37 32.36 31.48
N SER A 277 -2.62 32.25 31.93
CA SER A 277 -3.06 32.90 33.17
C SER A 277 -2.37 32.26 34.38
N GLN A 278 -2.61 32.78 35.58
CA GLN A 278 -2.12 32.14 36.82
C GLN A 278 -2.71 30.74 37.02
N SER A 279 -4.03 30.58 36.82
CA SER A 279 -4.68 29.26 36.90
C SER A 279 -4.22 28.32 35.77
N GLY A 280 -3.99 28.87 34.57
CA GLY A 280 -3.41 28.14 33.44
C GLY A 280 -2.02 27.60 33.74
N ARG A 281 -1.14 28.40 34.34
CA ARG A 281 0.19 27.97 34.78
C ARG A 281 0.12 26.87 35.83
N HIS A 282 -0.72 27.04 36.85
CA HIS A 282 -0.89 26.03 37.89
C HIS A 282 -1.38 24.69 37.32
N LEU A 283 -2.36 24.72 36.41
CA LEU A 283 -2.81 23.52 35.71
C LEU A 283 -1.71 22.93 34.82
N ALA A 284 -0.99 23.75 34.07
CA ALA A 284 0.10 23.29 33.21
C ALA A 284 1.21 22.60 34.02
N GLU A 285 1.58 23.12 35.20
CA GLU A 285 2.54 22.49 36.11
C GLU A 285 2.06 21.11 36.59
N LYS A 286 0.78 20.99 36.96
CA LYS A 286 0.19 19.69 37.35
C LYS A 286 0.24 18.69 36.19
N LEU A 287 -0.12 19.13 34.98
CA LEU A 287 -0.07 18.31 33.77
C LEU A 287 1.36 17.93 33.39
N LEU A 288 2.33 18.82 33.62
CA LEU A 288 3.74 18.61 33.29
C LEU A 288 4.34 17.46 34.09
N ARG A 289 4.11 17.39 35.40
CA ARG A 289 4.61 16.29 36.25
C ARG A 289 4.14 14.93 35.74
N GLN A 290 2.87 14.83 35.36
CA GLN A 290 2.32 13.60 34.80
C GLN A 290 2.89 13.31 33.40
N ALA A 291 3.09 14.34 32.57
CA ALA A 291 3.71 14.19 31.27
C ALA A 291 5.18 13.70 31.37
N GLU A 292 5.93 14.17 32.36
CA GLU A 292 7.32 13.75 32.62
C GLU A 292 7.41 12.29 33.04
N LEU A 293 6.57 11.85 33.99
CA LEU A 293 6.50 10.44 34.39
C LEU A 293 6.20 9.54 33.20
N ARG A 294 5.20 9.93 32.39
CA ARG A 294 4.85 9.17 31.19
C ARG A 294 5.94 9.20 30.12
N ASN A 295 6.66 10.30 29.97
CA ASN A 295 7.78 10.39 29.05
C ASN A 295 8.91 9.46 29.48
N ARG A 296 9.23 9.40 30.78
CA ARG A 296 10.22 8.47 31.35
C ARG A 296 9.86 7.01 31.10
N GLU A 297 8.60 6.64 31.28
CA GLU A 297 8.11 5.30 30.95
C GLU A 297 8.24 5.00 29.46
N LEU A 298 7.89 5.97 28.61
CA LEU A 298 7.97 5.81 27.16
C LEU A 298 9.41 5.66 26.68
N THR A 299 10.36 6.35 27.30
CA THR A 299 11.80 6.29 26.99
C THR A 299 12.53 5.15 27.70
N PHE A 300 11.85 4.33 28.49
CA PHE A 300 12.52 3.28 29.27
C PHE A 300 13.29 2.32 28.35
N GLY A 301 14.59 2.13 28.62
CA GLY A 301 15.47 1.29 27.80
C GLY A 301 16.06 2.00 26.57
N VAL A 302 15.75 3.28 26.33
CA VAL A 302 16.43 4.11 25.32
C VAL A 302 17.58 4.85 25.99
N THR A 303 18.79 4.72 25.43
CA THR A 303 20.00 5.39 25.96
C THR A 303 20.01 6.89 25.62
N ASP A 304 20.82 7.68 26.34
CA ASP A 304 20.94 9.12 26.08
C ASP A 304 21.49 9.41 24.67
N ASP A 305 22.46 8.64 24.19
CA ASP A 305 23.00 8.76 22.83
C ASP A 305 21.93 8.46 21.77
N GLN A 306 21.13 7.41 22.00
CA GLN A 306 19.98 7.11 21.15
C GLN A 306 18.96 8.24 21.16
N LEU A 307 18.69 8.88 22.30
CA LEU A 307 17.76 10.02 22.37
C LEU A 307 18.29 11.23 21.60
N VAL A 308 19.60 11.54 21.70
CA VAL A 308 20.22 12.63 20.94
C VAL A 308 20.08 12.39 19.45
N ILE A 309 20.41 11.18 18.97
CA ILE A 309 20.27 10.82 17.55
C ILE A 309 18.80 10.84 17.13
N LEU A 310 17.90 10.31 17.97
CA LEU A 310 16.47 10.28 17.70
C LEU A 310 15.91 11.68 17.47
N PHE A 311 16.20 12.64 18.38
CA PHE A 311 15.73 14.02 18.22
C PHE A 311 16.35 14.70 16.99
N GLY A 312 17.65 14.47 16.72
CA GLY A 312 18.29 15.03 15.53
C GLY A 312 17.69 14.52 14.22
N VAL A 313 17.37 13.23 14.14
CA VAL A 313 16.66 12.66 12.99
C VAL A 313 15.23 13.20 12.92
N LEU A 314 14.50 13.24 14.04
CA LEU A 314 13.14 13.80 14.07
C LEU A 314 13.07 15.24 13.60
N ASP A 315 14.02 16.09 13.99
CA ASP A 315 14.09 17.48 13.53
C ASP A 315 14.29 17.55 12.01
N THR A 316 15.14 16.68 11.47
CA THR A 316 15.35 16.55 10.02
C THR A 316 14.05 16.15 9.30
N LEU A 317 13.38 15.09 9.77
CA LEU A 317 12.12 14.60 9.21
C LEU A 317 11.03 15.67 9.29
N LEU A 318 10.94 16.37 10.42
CA LEU A 318 9.92 17.36 10.69
C LEU A 318 10.06 18.59 9.79
N SER A 319 11.27 19.13 9.65
CA SER A 319 11.55 20.27 8.77
C SER A 319 11.17 19.95 7.32
N ARG A 320 11.49 18.74 6.85
CA ARG A 320 11.13 18.27 5.50
C ARG A 320 9.64 18.03 5.33
N ALA A 321 8.97 17.43 6.33
CA ALA A 321 7.53 17.21 6.29
C ALA A 321 6.75 18.53 6.19
N VAL A 322 7.22 19.59 6.87
CA VAL A 322 6.65 20.93 6.74
C VAL A 322 6.91 21.55 5.38
N ALA A 323 8.14 21.47 4.88
CA ALA A 323 8.47 21.97 3.54
C ALA A 323 7.56 21.34 2.47
N LEU A 324 7.40 20.00 2.51
CA LEU A 324 6.49 19.26 1.64
C LEU A 324 5.04 19.74 1.77
N PHE A 325 4.55 19.92 2.99
CA PHE A 325 3.18 20.39 3.21
C PHE A 325 2.97 21.81 2.68
N GLU A 326 3.90 22.72 2.93
CA GLU A 326 3.78 24.11 2.49
C GLU A 326 3.81 24.23 0.96
N GLN A 327 4.67 23.45 0.30
CA GLN A 327 4.72 23.38 -1.16
C GLN A 327 3.40 22.86 -1.74
N GLU A 328 2.88 21.74 -1.22
CA GLU A 328 1.58 21.20 -1.67
C GLU A 328 0.43 22.17 -1.40
N ARG A 329 0.49 22.94 -0.30
CA ARG A 329 -0.48 23.98 0.00
C ARG A 329 -0.38 25.16 -0.97
N LYS A 330 0.82 25.64 -1.30
CA LYS A 330 1.05 26.71 -2.29
C LYS A 330 0.48 26.31 -3.65
N ARG A 331 0.80 25.09 -4.12
CA ARG A 331 0.30 24.53 -5.39
C ARG A 331 -1.21 24.34 -5.40
N SER A 332 -1.82 23.95 -4.28
CA SER A 332 -3.28 23.83 -4.17
C SER A 332 -4.01 25.18 -4.16
N ALA A 333 -3.32 26.28 -3.82
CA ALA A 333 -3.88 27.63 -3.76
C ALA A 333 -3.68 28.41 -5.08
N GLY A 334 -2.63 28.10 -5.86
CA GLY A 334 -2.45 28.60 -7.22
C GLY A 334 -3.45 27.93 -8.16
N SER A 335 -4.27 28.72 -8.86
CA SER A 335 -5.39 28.25 -9.68
C SER A 335 -4.99 27.47 -10.96
N GLN A 336 -3.73 27.03 -11.10
CA GLN A 336 -3.26 26.24 -12.24
C GLN A 336 -3.09 24.78 -11.83
N ARG A 337 -3.84 23.90 -12.50
CA ARG A 337 -3.58 22.45 -12.57
C ARG A 337 -2.22 22.22 -13.25
N GLN A 338 -1.12 22.52 -12.58
CA GLN A 338 0.19 22.04 -12.99
C GLN A 338 0.35 20.62 -12.46
N THR A 339 0.27 19.66 -13.36
CA THR A 339 0.65 18.26 -13.14
C THR A 339 2.18 18.13 -13.13
N GLU A 340 2.88 19.04 -12.46
CA GLU A 340 4.34 18.98 -12.36
C GLU A 340 4.74 18.00 -11.24
N GLN A 341 5.74 17.19 -11.55
CA GLN A 341 6.38 16.27 -10.62
C GLN A 341 7.05 17.07 -9.48
N VAL A 342 7.14 16.49 -8.29
CA VAL A 342 7.85 17.16 -7.20
C VAL A 342 9.34 17.06 -7.50
N ASP A 343 9.98 18.19 -7.88
CA ASP A 343 11.43 18.30 -7.81
C ASP A 343 11.81 18.63 -6.36
N PHE A 344 12.44 17.68 -5.69
CA PHE A 344 12.88 17.82 -4.30
C PHE A 344 14.10 18.73 -4.16
N GLN A 345 14.87 18.92 -5.23
CA GLN A 345 16.02 19.82 -5.21
C GLN A 345 15.56 21.27 -5.08
N ASP A 346 14.42 21.63 -5.67
CA ASP A 346 13.80 22.96 -5.51
C ASP A 346 13.43 23.26 -4.06
N LEU A 347 13.00 22.27 -3.27
CA LEU A 347 12.71 22.46 -1.83
C LEU A 347 13.97 22.74 -1.02
N VAL A 348 15.08 22.09 -1.38
CA VAL A 348 16.38 22.35 -0.75
C VAL A 348 16.86 23.76 -1.14
N ASN A 349 16.66 24.16 -2.40
CA ASN A 349 17.03 25.47 -2.93
C ASN A 349 16.16 26.62 -2.38
N GLU A 350 14.86 26.40 -2.18
CA GLU A 350 13.92 27.37 -1.56
C GLU A 350 14.20 27.62 -0.07
N GLY A 351 15.04 26.80 0.55
CA GLY A 351 15.38 26.84 1.96
C GLY A 351 14.39 26.05 2.81
N LEU A 352 14.89 25.03 3.50
CA LEU A 352 14.14 24.37 4.58
C LEU A 352 13.90 25.38 5.72
N PRO A 353 12.89 25.17 6.58
CA PRO A 353 12.69 25.99 7.76
C PRO A 353 14.03 26.12 8.52
N GLY A 354 14.54 27.36 8.66
CA GLY A 354 15.91 27.62 9.15
C GLY A 354 16.17 27.19 10.61
N ASP A 355 17.42 27.34 11.08
CA ASP A 355 17.96 26.79 12.35
C ASP A 355 17.12 26.98 13.63
N ASN A 356 16.26 28.01 13.69
CA ASN A 356 15.35 28.20 14.82
C ASN A 356 14.18 27.18 14.86
N GLY A 357 14.03 26.40 13.79
CA GLY A 357 13.12 25.27 13.65
C GLY A 357 11.65 25.61 13.87
N ILE A 358 10.80 24.60 13.72
CA ILE A 358 9.44 24.65 14.25
C ILE A 358 9.56 24.75 15.77
N ALA A 359 8.79 25.66 16.38
CA ALA A 359 8.70 25.85 17.83
C ALA A 359 7.96 24.70 18.54
N VAL A 360 8.29 23.45 18.20
CA VAL A 360 7.84 22.26 18.91
C VAL A 360 8.56 22.15 20.24
N ASP A 361 7.82 21.72 21.25
CA ASP A 361 8.37 21.33 22.53
C ASP A 361 9.23 20.05 22.40
N ARG A 362 10.53 20.18 22.66
CA ARG A 362 11.52 19.08 22.61
C ARG A 362 11.86 18.51 23.98
N SER A 363 11.25 19.02 25.06
CA SER A 363 11.43 18.45 26.39
C SER A 363 10.84 17.04 26.52
N ARG A 364 10.00 16.64 25.55
CA ARG A 364 9.25 15.38 25.55
C ARG A 364 9.20 14.79 24.14
N LEU A 365 9.03 13.48 24.05
CA LEU A 365 9.02 12.76 22.78
C LEU A 365 7.73 12.95 21.97
N LEU A 366 6.57 12.94 22.62
CA LEU A 366 5.30 12.92 21.89
C LEU A 366 5.04 14.16 21.03
N PRO A 367 5.32 15.40 21.47
CA PRO A 367 5.06 16.59 20.66
C PRO A 367 5.71 16.55 19.25
N PRO A 368 7.02 16.28 19.07
CA PRO A 368 7.62 16.21 17.72
C PRO A 368 7.06 15.08 16.87
N PHE A 369 6.83 13.89 17.42
CA PHE A 369 6.20 12.80 16.66
C PHE A 369 4.77 13.14 16.20
N ILE A 370 3.96 13.76 17.07
CA ILE A 370 2.59 14.16 16.74
C ILE A 370 2.62 15.21 15.61
N THR A 371 3.49 16.21 15.73
CA THR A 371 3.59 17.28 14.73
C THR A 371 4.10 16.73 13.40
N LEU A 372 5.12 15.87 13.42
CA LEU A 372 5.63 15.16 12.24
C LEU A 372 4.51 14.37 11.54
N CYS A 373 3.81 13.50 12.26
CA CYS A 373 2.72 12.70 11.71
C CYS A 373 1.62 13.56 11.10
N SER A 374 1.26 14.67 11.76
CA SER A 374 0.25 15.59 11.24
C SER A 374 0.65 16.20 9.90
N TYR A 375 1.90 16.66 9.78
CA TYR A 375 2.39 17.24 8.52
C TYR A 375 2.57 16.20 7.41
N MET A 376 3.04 14.98 7.74
CA MET A 376 3.10 13.87 6.80
C MET A 376 1.71 13.54 6.22
N LEU A 377 0.70 13.40 7.09
CA LEU A 377 -0.67 13.09 6.67
C LEU A 377 -1.31 14.21 5.85
N ARG A 378 -1.18 15.46 6.30
CA ARG A 378 -1.77 16.62 5.60
C ARG A 378 -1.09 16.89 4.26
N GLY A 379 0.23 16.80 4.21
CA GLY A 379 0.99 16.93 2.97
C GLY A 379 0.69 15.79 2.00
N GLY A 380 0.63 14.55 2.50
CA GLY A 380 0.26 13.38 1.70
C GLY A 380 -1.15 13.50 1.12
N ALA A 381 -2.13 13.90 1.92
CA ALA A 381 -3.51 14.11 1.45
C ALA A 381 -3.61 15.13 0.31
N LEU A 382 -2.85 16.23 0.36
CA LEU A 382 -2.80 17.21 -0.72
C LEU A 382 -2.11 16.66 -1.97
N ALA A 383 -0.98 15.98 -1.79
CA ALA A 383 -0.23 15.36 -2.89
C ALA A 383 -1.08 14.30 -3.62
N HIS A 384 -1.72 13.39 -2.88
CA HIS A 384 -2.62 12.38 -3.43
C HIS A 384 -3.75 13.04 -4.22
N LYS A 385 -4.43 14.04 -3.62
CA LYS A 385 -5.50 14.76 -4.30
C LYS A 385 -5.04 15.43 -5.60
N ARG A 386 -3.84 16.01 -5.63
CA ARG A 386 -3.27 16.62 -6.83
C ARG A 386 -2.94 15.59 -7.91
N ARG A 387 -2.33 14.47 -7.51
CA ARG A 387 -1.87 13.41 -8.43
C ARG A 387 -3.00 12.55 -8.98
N THR A 388 -4.08 12.32 -8.22
CA THR A 388 -5.15 11.37 -8.59
C THR A 388 -6.54 11.99 -8.65
N GLY A 389 -6.72 13.22 -8.14
CA GLY A 389 -8.04 13.84 -7.99
C GLY A 389 -8.91 13.19 -6.91
N LEU A 390 -8.39 12.24 -6.12
CA LEU A 390 -9.11 11.62 -5.01
C LEU A 390 -9.03 12.47 -3.74
N SER A 391 -10.13 12.57 -3.01
CA SER A 391 -10.11 13.09 -1.64
C SER A 391 -9.29 12.18 -0.71
N ASN A 392 -8.93 12.69 0.47
CA ASN A 392 -8.20 11.90 1.47
C ASN A 392 -8.95 10.61 1.87
N PHE A 393 -10.28 10.67 1.95
CA PHE A 393 -11.08 9.50 2.33
C PHE A 393 -11.23 8.52 1.17
N GLU A 394 -11.45 9.00 -0.07
CA GLU A 394 -11.41 8.15 -1.28
C GLU A 394 -10.06 7.44 -1.43
N THR A 395 -8.96 8.15 -1.19
CA THR A 395 -7.60 7.59 -1.22
C THR A 395 -7.43 6.44 -0.22
N TRP A 396 -7.95 6.61 1.00
CA TRP A 396 -7.87 5.56 2.02
C TRP A 396 -8.73 4.33 1.66
N VAL A 397 -9.96 4.55 1.19
CA VAL A 397 -10.83 3.46 0.71
C VAL A 397 -10.16 2.71 -0.45
N MET A 398 -9.56 3.45 -1.39
CA MET A 398 -8.85 2.87 -2.53
C MET A 398 -7.67 2.01 -2.09
N ASN A 399 -6.82 2.51 -1.19
CA ASN A 399 -5.69 1.74 -0.66
C ASN A 399 -6.15 0.46 0.04
N GLU A 400 -7.23 0.51 0.84
CA GLU A 400 -7.70 -0.69 1.53
C GLU A 400 -8.26 -1.75 0.58
N ILE A 401 -8.99 -1.34 -0.46
CA ILE A 401 -9.49 -2.24 -1.50
C ILE A 401 -8.34 -2.88 -2.27
N CYS A 402 -7.28 -2.13 -2.59
CA CYS A 402 -6.13 -2.62 -3.33
C CYS A 402 -5.17 -3.48 -2.49
N ARG A 403 -5.24 -3.41 -1.15
CA ARG A 403 -4.31 -4.12 -0.27
C ARG A 403 -4.47 -5.64 -0.35
N GLN A 404 -5.71 -6.12 -0.39
CA GLN A 404 -6.06 -7.54 -0.51
C GLN A 404 -7.37 -7.71 -1.32
N PRO A 405 -7.32 -7.55 -2.65
CA PRO A 405 -8.49 -7.71 -3.50
C PRO A 405 -8.79 -9.20 -3.78
N PRO A 406 -10.07 -9.61 -3.84
CA PRO A 406 -11.24 -8.79 -3.59
C PRO A 406 -11.61 -8.75 -2.09
N ILE A 407 -11.91 -7.56 -1.55
CA ILE A 407 -12.25 -7.36 -0.14
C ILE A 407 -13.77 -7.43 0.08
N SER A 408 -14.23 -8.12 1.12
CA SER A 408 -15.66 -8.15 1.47
C SER A 408 -16.12 -6.86 2.17
N TRP A 409 -17.41 -6.52 2.06
CA TRP A 409 -17.98 -5.35 2.75
C TRP A 409 -17.68 -5.31 4.27
N PRO A 410 -17.88 -6.40 5.05
CA PRO A 410 -17.57 -6.38 6.49
C PRO A 410 -16.10 -6.12 6.79
N GLN A 411 -15.19 -6.72 6.00
CA GLN A 411 -13.74 -6.51 6.16
C GLN A 411 -13.35 -5.07 5.86
N LEU A 412 -13.89 -4.49 4.77
CA LEU A 412 -13.61 -3.10 4.40
C LEU A 412 -14.10 -2.11 5.46
N VAL A 413 -15.31 -2.28 5.99
CA VAL A 413 -15.84 -1.42 7.06
C VAL A 413 -14.99 -1.53 8.33
N LEU A 414 -14.56 -2.73 8.70
CA LEU A 414 -13.71 -2.97 9.86
C LEU A 414 -12.36 -2.24 9.70
N ALA A 415 -11.74 -2.36 8.53
CA ALA A 415 -10.44 -1.74 8.25
C ALA A 415 -10.52 -0.20 8.19
N LEU A 416 -11.65 0.35 7.73
CA LEU A 416 -11.84 1.80 7.64
C LEU A 416 -12.15 2.46 8.98
N TYR A 417 -12.45 1.74 10.07
CA TYR A 417 -12.78 2.32 11.40
C TYR A 417 -13.72 3.55 11.33
N ARG A 418 -14.70 3.54 10.42
CA ARG A 418 -15.58 4.68 10.09
C ARG A 418 -17.03 4.25 9.95
N ASP A 419 -17.91 5.25 9.94
CA ASP A 419 -19.35 5.04 9.79
C ASP A 419 -19.70 4.38 8.44
N GLN A 420 -20.59 3.38 8.49
CA GLN A 420 -20.98 2.57 7.34
C GLN A 420 -21.63 3.39 6.21
N SER A 421 -22.32 4.50 6.55
CA SER A 421 -22.97 5.36 5.55
C SER A 421 -21.97 6.18 4.75
N GLN A 422 -20.85 6.58 5.37
CA GLN A 422 -19.80 7.32 4.69
C GLN A 422 -18.97 6.39 3.80
N ALA A 423 -18.55 5.24 4.33
CA ALA A 423 -17.82 4.23 3.57
C ALA A 423 -18.63 3.79 2.33
N GLY A 424 -19.94 3.57 2.48
CA GLY A 424 -20.77 3.10 1.37
C GLY A 424 -20.94 4.12 0.26
N ARG A 425 -21.09 5.40 0.62
CA ARG A 425 -21.15 6.50 -0.37
C ARG A 425 -19.84 6.61 -1.14
N THR A 426 -18.70 6.52 -0.46
CA THR A 426 -17.39 6.64 -1.10
C THR A 426 -17.10 5.46 -2.02
N VAL A 427 -17.41 4.23 -1.61
CA VAL A 427 -17.26 3.05 -2.49
C VAL A 427 -18.12 3.19 -3.74
N ASN A 428 -19.38 3.62 -3.61
CA ASN A 428 -20.24 3.84 -4.78
C ASN A 428 -19.69 4.92 -5.73
N GLN A 429 -19.15 6.02 -5.19
CA GLN A 429 -18.50 7.06 -5.99
C GLN A 429 -17.28 6.53 -6.75
N LEU A 430 -16.48 5.65 -6.13
CA LEU A 430 -15.34 5.02 -6.78
C LEU A 430 -15.78 4.04 -7.88
N ILE A 431 -16.89 3.34 -7.69
CA ILE A 431 -17.52 2.49 -8.71
C ILE A 431 -18.03 3.34 -9.88
N GLU A 432 -18.75 4.44 -9.61
CA GLU A 432 -19.24 5.38 -10.62
C GLU A 432 -18.10 6.00 -11.44
N ARG A 433 -16.94 6.21 -10.81
CA ARG A 433 -15.70 6.68 -11.48
C ARG A 433 -14.96 5.57 -12.22
N GLY A 434 -15.43 4.33 -12.19
CA GLY A 434 -14.81 3.18 -12.84
C GLY A 434 -13.47 2.76 -12.23
N LEU A 435 -13.20 3.12 -10.98
CA LEU A 435 -11.96 2.77 -10.26
C LEU A 435 -12.09 1.49 -9.43
N VAL A 436 -13.32 1.16 -9.02
CA VAL A 436 -13.64 -0.02 -8.21
C VAL A 436 -14.71 -0.81 -8.93
N GLU A 437 -14.57 -2.11 -8.96
CA GLU A 437 -15.60 -3.04 -9.40
C GLU A 437 -16.19 -3.79 -8.22
N ARG A 438 -17.43 -4.25 -8.40
CA ARG A 438 -18.14 -5.03 -7.40
C ARG A 438 -18.59 -6.35 -8.01
N SER A 439 -18.26 -7.44 -7.32
CA SER A 439 -18.74 -8.79 -7.64
C SER A 439 -19.64 -9.34 -6.53
N GLY A 440 -20.48 -10.33 -6.87
CA GLY A 440 -21.42 -10.98 -5.96
C GLY A 440 -22.85 -10.42 -5.97
N ARG A 441 -23.72 -10.95 -5.11
CA ARG A 441 -25.17 -10.65 -5.11
C ARG A 441 -25.46 -9.15 -4.93
N PRO A 442 -26.47 -8.58 -5.63
CA PRO A 442 -26.85 -7.19 -5.49
C PRO A 442 -27.40 -6.88 -4.08
N GLY A 443 -27.02 -5.73 -3.51
CA GLY A 443 -27.41 -5.28 -2.16
C GLY A 443 -26.35 -4.44 -1.44
N ARG A 444 -26.75 -3.38 -0.75
CA ARG A 444 -25.87 -2.33 -0.17
C ARG A 444 -24.80 -2.81 0.85
N ARG A 445 -24.90 -4.05 1.34
CA ARG A 445 -24.06 -4.64 2.42
C ARG A 445 -23.50 -6.03 2.09
N HIS A 446 -23.69 -6.50 0.86
CA HIS A 446 -23.25 -7.82 0.41
C HIS A 446 -22.51 -7.63 -0.90
N GLY A 447 -21.26 -8.04 -0.98
CA GLY A 447 -20.44 -7.84 -2.18
C GLY A 447 -18.96 -7.87 -1.86
N PHE A 448 -18.20 -8.21 -2.89
CA PHE A 448 -16.75 -8.18 -2.90
C PHE A 448 -16.32 -7.01 -3.80
N PHE A 449 -15.30 -6.28 -3.37
CA PHE A 449 -14.81 -5.10 -4.06
C PHE A 449 -13.37 -5.31 -4.48
N GLY A 450 -13.08 -5.02 -5.75
CA GLY A 450 -11.74 -5.07 -6.32
C GLY A 450 -11.43 -3.80 -7.10
N PRO A 451 -10.16 -3.46 -7.31
CA PRO A 451 -9.81 -2.37 -8.22
C PRO A 451 -10.05 -2.80 -9.67
N THR A 452 -10.56 -1.88 -10.49
CA THR A 452 -10.47 -2.01 -11.95
C THR A 452 -9.03 -1.78 -12.41
N GLU A 453 -8.76 -1.91 -13.72
CA GLU A 453 -7.46 -1.53 -14.28
C GLU A 453 -7.11 -0.06 -14.02
N ALA A 454 -8.05 0.85 -14.26
CA ALA A 454 -7.88 2.27 -13.91
C ALA A 454 -7.68 2.46 -12.39
N GLY A 455 -8.33 1.63 -11.58
CA GLY A 455 -8.13 1.57 -10.15
C GLY A 455 -6.71 1.20 -9.74
N ARG A 456 -6.15 0.14 -10.34
CA ARG A 456 -4.77 -0.29 -10.10
C ARG A 456 -3.76 0.81 -10.46
N GLN A 457 -3.95 1.46 -11.60
CA GLN A 457 -3.11 2.59 -12.02
C GLN A 457 -3.15 3.75 -11.02
N ILE A 458 -4.32 4.10 -10.50
CA ILE A 458 -4.45 5.12 -9.44
C ILE A 458 -3.72 4.68 -8.17
N HIS A 459 -3.85 3.42 -7.78
CA HIS A 459 -3.15 2.88 -6.62
C HIS A 459 -1.62 2.87 -6.79
N ASP A 460 -1.12 2.61 -7.99
CA ASP A 460 0.31 2.69 -8.30
C ASP A 460 0.82 4.12 -8.15
N ILE A 461 0.07 5.12 -8.65
CA ILE A 461 0.39 6.54 -8.46
C ILE A 461 0.42 6.91 -6.96
N LEU A 462 -0.51 6.38 -6.16
CA LEU A 462 -0.55 6.62 -4.71
C LEU A 462 0.67 5.99 -4.02
N THR A 463 0.99 4.74 -4.35
CA THR A 463 2.12 4.00 -3.78
C THR A 463 3.45 4.66 -4.13
N GLU A 464 3.62 5.07 -5.39
CA GLU A 464 4.77 5.85 -5.85
C GLU A 464 4.86 7.18 -5.09
N THR A 465 3.75 7.92 -4.98
CA THR A 465 3.74 9.21 -4.27
C THR A 465 4.17 9.05 -2.81
N VAL A 466 3.72 8.00 -2.11
CA VAL A 466 4.16 7.72 -0.73
C VAL A 466 5.65 7.37 -0.68
N ALA A 467 6.13 6.50 -1.58
CA ALA A 467 7.53 6.07 -1.63
C ALA A 467 8.48 7.25 -1.88
N THR A 468 8.22 8.03 -2.93
CA THR A 468 9.02 9.21 -3.31
C THR A 468 9.05 10.26 -2.19
N ARG A 469 7.93 10.45 -1.48
CA ARG A 469 7.88 11.36 -0.32
C ARG A 469 8.66 10.81 0.88
N SER A 470 8.59 9.51 1.13
CA SER A 470 9.36 8.87 2.21
C SER A 470 10.86 8.97 1.96
N GLU A 471 11.29 8.73 0.73
CA GLU A 471 12.69 8.87 0.32
C GLU A 471 13.23 10.28 0.61
N PHE A 472 12.49 11.33 0.20
CA PHE A 472 12.87 12.71 0.52
C PHE A 472 12.95 12.97 2.02
N LEU A 473 12.01 12.44 2.82
CA LEU A 473 12.03 12.63 4.27
C LEU A 473 13.33 12.11 4.88
N PHE A 474 13.83 10.96 4.42
CA PHE A 474 15.03 10.31 4.97
C PHE A 474 16.35 10.63 4.25
N GLN A 475 16.31 11.36 3.13
CA GLN A 475 17.49 11.67 2.31
C GLN A 475 18.66 12.25 3.12
N GLY A 476 19.90 11.82 2.90
CA GLY A 476 21.08 12.40 3.59
C GLY A 476 21.18 12.14 5.10
N ILE A 477 20.36 11.24 5.64
CA ILE A 477 20.61 10.61 6.94
C ILE A 477 21.51 9.39 6.68
N ASP A 478 22.67 9.32 7.33
CA ASP A 478 23.56 8.16 7.23
C ASP A 478 22.95 6.90 7.87
N GLU A 479 23.39 5.73 7.40
CA GLU A 479 22.82 4.43 7.82
C GLU A 479 22.96 4.19 9.33
N ASP A 480 24.11 4.52 9.96
CA ASP A 480 24.33 4.31 11.39
C ASP A 480 23.35 5.13 12.25
N ARG A 481 23.13 6.40 11.88
CA ARG A 481 22.12 7.24 12.53
C ARG A 481 20.71 6.75 12.27
N LEU A 482 20.42 6.26 11.05
CA LEU A 482 19.11 5.70 10.73
C LEU A 482 18.83 4.44 11.54
N ASP A 483 19.80 3.54 11.66
CA ASP A 483 19.71 2.31 12.47
C ASP A 483 19.48 2.63 13.95
N THR A 484 20.24 3.59 14.47
CA THR A 484 20.08 4.03 15.85
C THR A 484 18.70 4.65 16.08
N PHE A 485 18.21 5.48 15.15
CA PHE A 485 16.87 6.05 15.18
C PHE A 485 15.78 4.97 15.16
N MET A 486 15.88 3.99 14.25
CA MET A 486 14.89 2.91 14.12
C MET A 486 14.89 2.00 15.33
N SER A 487 16.06 1.64 15.86
CA SER A 487 16.20 0.85 17.09
C SER A 487 15.60 1.57 18.31
N ALA A 488 15.88 2.87 18.46
CA ALA A 488 15.25 3.69 19.50
C ALA A 488 13.72 3.74 19.32
N PHE A 489 13.24 3.98 18.09
CA PHE A 489 11.82 4.01 17.77
C PHE A 489 11.12 2.67 18.06
N ASP A 490 11.78 1.53 17.83
CA ASP A 490 11.25 0.20 18.15
C ASP A 490 11.03 0.01 19.66
N ILE A 491 11.95 0.52 20.48
CA ILE A 491 11.81 0.53 21.95
C ILE A 491 10.60 1.39 22.34
N LEU A 492 10.51 2.61 21.79
CA LEU A 492 9.38 3.52 22.05
C LEU A 492 8.03 2.89 21.64
N PHE A 493 8.02 2.19 20.51
CA PHE A 493 6.84 1.50 19.99
C PHE A 493 6.32 0.45 20.98
N ARG A 494 7.21 -0.44 21.45
CA ARG A 494 6.87 -1.46 22.46
C ARG A 494 6.43 -0.82 23.78
N ASN A 495 7.12 0.22 24.22
CA ASN A 495 6.77 0.92 25.46
C ASN A 495 5.37 1.54 25.38
N ALA A 496 4.98 2.11 24.23
CA ALA A 496 3.63 2.64 24.03
C ALA A 496 2.53 1.56 24.10
N GLU A 497 2.81 0.35 23.58
CA GLU A 497 1.90 -0.80 23.69
C GLU A 497 1.71 -1.24 25.14
N VAL A 498 2.81 -1.38 25.89
CA VAL A 498 2.77 -1.71 27.32
C VAL A 498 2.01 -0.63 28.10
N GLN A 499 2.31 0.64 27.82
CA GLN A 499 1.69 1.76 28.51
C GLN A 499 0.18 1.82 28.24
N VAL A 500 -0.31 1.57 27.02
CA VAL A 500 -1.77 1.56 26.75
C VAL A 500 -2.46 0.34 27.36
N ALA A 501 -1.84 -0.84 27.32
CA ALA A 501 -2.39 -2.05 27.93
C ALA A 501 -2.58 -1.87 29.45
N ARG A 502 -1.56 -1.32 30.13
CA ARG A 502 -1.62 -1.03 31.57
C ARG A 502 -2.75 -0.04 31.91
N GLU A 503 -2.87 1.06 31.15
CA GLU A 503 -3.92 2.06 31.41
C GLU A 503 -5.32 1.50 31.21
N LYS A 504 -5.51 0.61 30.23
CA LYS A 504 -6.80 -0.09 30.01
C LYS A 504 -7.12 -1.05 31.16
N ALA A 505 -6.15 -1.85 31.59
CA ALA A 505 -6.33 -2.77 32.72
C ALA A 505 -6.72 -2.02 34.01
N ILE A 506 -6.06 -0.89 34.31
CA ILE A 506 -6.42 -0.07 35.46
C ILE A 506 -7.84 0.52 35.30
N GLN A 507 -8.19 1.00 34.11
CA GLN A 507 -9.52 1.53 33.85
C GLN A 507 -10.63 0.47 33.98
N GLU A 508 -10.34 -0.79 33.64
CA GLU A 508 -11.26 -1.91 33.84
C GLU A 508 -11.43 -2.22 35.33
N MET A 509 -10.33 -2.26 36.09
CA MET A 509 -10.38 -2.44 37.55
C MET A 509 -11.12 -1.31 38.27
N ASP A 510 -11.05 -0.07 37.78
CA ASP A 510 -11.76 1.08 38.37
C ASP A 510 -13.28 1.07 38.06
N ARG A 511 -13.75 0.18 37.17
CA ARG A 511 -15.17 0.03 36.80
C ARG A 511 -15.89 -1.08 37.56
N ASP A 512 -15.14 -2.04 38.09
CA ASP A 512 -15.61 -3.11 38.97
C ASP A 512 -15.60 -2.65 40.44
#